data_AF-A0A3T1AQP6-F1
#
_entry.id   AF-A0A3T1AQP6-F1
#
_cell.length_a   1.000
_cell.length_b   1.000
_cell.length_c   1.000
_cell.angle_alpha   90.00
_cell.angle_beta   90.00
_cell.angle_gamma   90.00
#
_symmetry.space_group_name_H-M   'P 1'
#
loop_
_entity.id
_entity.type
_entity.pdbx_description
1 polymer ?
#
loop_
_entity_poly.entity_id
_entity_poly.type
_entity_poly.pdbx_seq_one_letter_code
_entity_poly.pdbx_strand_id
1 'polypeptide(L)'
;MRRFAFIVTLLALGLTAGCSGDTPEAAPSPSASAAASAGVDPVTDASDALAGLAALALDRRYAALYTWDVGDGRPRNVIAMVANDGTWRVDVPRGAQGGTSDVAIVRTAAGLHQCSLGINASCVLVAEKGDKVPAAYDPKVQRLFRQWLPAFTDRHEALAVSAVRPLEGAQGTCYSVDSVSASLDAPVDVGIYCYAADGLLTAARVNFGVLKFVKQVAAPATVQLPGPVVSAAPLGMDAPPPPVVQPSVQPSGLTG
;
A
#
# COMPACT_ATOMS: atom_id res chain seq x y z
N MET A 1 2.42 15.28 34.28
CA MET A 1 2.46 14.26 35.34
C MET A 1 1.07 14.10 35.92
N ARG A 2 0.38 12.99 35.65
CA ARG A 2 -0.90 12.66 36.29
C ARG A 2 -0.91 11.15 36.56
N ARG A 3 -0.74 10.82 37.83
CA ARG A 3 -0.77 9.46 38.37
C ARG A 3 -2.24 9.03 38.46
N PHE A 4 -2.60 7.89 37.88
CA PHE A 4 -3.83 7.19 38.23
C PHE A 4 -3.46 5.81 38.76
N ALA A 5 -3.97 5.56 39.96
CA ALA A 5 -3.64 4.43 40.82
C ALA A 5 -4.48 3.19 40.47
N PHE A 6 -3.87 2.05 40.77
CA PHE A 6 -4.36 0.67 40.71
C PHE A 6 -5.69 0.45 41.43
N ILE A 7 -6.52 -0.46 40.90
CA ILE A 7 -7.22 -1.49 41.70
C ILE A 7 -7.20 -2.82 40.94
N VAL A 8 -6.54 -3.81 41.53
CA VAL A 8 -6.55 -5.24 41.18
C VAL A 8 -7.49 -5.93 42.14
N THR A 9 -8.44 -6.71 41.64
CA THR A 9 -9.28 -7.58 42.48
C THR A 9 -9.18 -9.01 41.97
N LEU A 10 -8.28 -9.78 42.58
CA LEU A 10 -8.30 -11.24 42.54
C LEU A 10 -9.37 -11.72 43.54
N LEU A 11 -10.25 -12.63 43.14
CA LEU A 11 -11.03 -13.44 44.07
C LEU A 11 -10.86 -14.93 43.75
N ALA A 12 -10.60 -15.69 44.80
CA ALA A 12 -10.11 -17.05 44.82
C ALA A 12 -11.23 -18.08 45.15
N LEU A 13 -11.04 -19.28 44.61
CA LEU A 13 -11.41 -20.64 45.06
C LEU A 13 -12.75 -20.93 45.75
N GLY A 14 -13.44 -21.96 45.23
CA GLY A 14 -14.33 -22.85 45.97
C GLY A 14 -14.12 -24.31 45.54
N LEU A 15 -13.50 -25.11 46.41
CA LEU A 15 -13.41 -26.57 46.36
C LEU A 15 -14.54 -27.16 47.21
N THR A 16 -15.31 -28.11 46.68
CA THR A 16 -16.08 -29.06 47.51
C THR A 16 -15.95 -30.47 46.94
N ALA A 17 -15.40 -31.35 47.76
CA ALA A 17 -15.33 -32.79 47.58
C ALA A 17 -16.71 -33.44 47.79
N GLY A 18 -16.96 -34.56 47.10
CA GLY A 18 -18.09 -35.45 47.32
C GLY A 18 -17.89 -36.78 46.59
N CYS A 19 -17.32 -37.77 47.29
CA CYS A 19 -17.32 -39.18 46.90
C CYS A 19 -18.66 -39.81 47.26
N SER A 20 -19.27 -40.54 46.32
CA SER A 20 -20.05 -41.75 46.60
C SER A 20 -19.95 -42.63 45.36
N GLY A 21 -19.45 -43.85 45.56
CA GLY A 21 -19.23 -44.82 44.51
C GLY A 21 -20.52 -45.46 44.03
N ASP A 22 -20.57 -45.70 42.72
CA ASP A 22 -21.23 -46.83 42.12
C ASP A 22 -20.40 -47.20 40.88
N THR A 23 -20.08 -48.48 40.72
CA THR A 23 -19.35 -49.00 39.56
C THR A 23 -20.36 -49.64 38.62
N PRO A 24 -20.56 -49.12 37.41
CA PRO A 24 -21.16 -49.88 36.32
C PRO A 24 -20.16 -50.10 35.17
N GLU A 25 -20.04 -51.37 34.80
CA GLU A 25 -19.88 -51.91 33.43
C GLU A 25 -18.80 -51.32 32.51
N ALA A 26 -17.92 -52.20 32.02
CA ALA A 26 -16.88 -51.89 31.04
C ALA A 26 -17.41 -51.15 29.80
N ALA A 27 -16.92 -49.92 29.59
CA ALA A 27 -17.12 -49.16 28.37
C ALA A 27 -16.27 -49.76 27.22
N PRO A 28 -16.78 -49.81 25.98
CA PRO A 28 -16.05 -50.31 24.83
C PRO A 28 -14.83 -49.41 24.54
N SER A 29 -13.75 -50.02 24.06
CA SER A 29 -12.51 -49.35 23.67
C SER A 29 -12.76 -48.05 22.91
N PRO A 30 -12.11 -46.93 23.26
CA PRO A 30 -12.18 -45.74 22.44
C PRO A 30 -11.52 -46.07 21.10
N SER A 31 -12.32 -46.10 20.03
CA SER A 31 -11.80 -45.83 18.69
C SER A 31 -10.94 -44.59 18.80
N ALA A 32 -9.68 -44.69 18.38
CA ALA A 32 -8.81 -43.54 18.23
C ALA A 32 -9.52 -42.56 17.28
N SER A 33 -10.26 -41.60 17.85
CA SER A 33 -10.58 -40.38 17.14
C SER A 33 -9.24 -39.73 16.90
N ALA A 34 -8.74 -39.87 15.67
CA ALA A 34 -7.72 -39.01 15.14
C ALA A 34 -8.08 -37.61 15.61
N ALA A 35 -7.16 -36.96 16.34
CA ALA A 35 -7.28 -35.55 16.64
C ALA A 35 -7.60 -34.88 15.31
N ALA A 36 -8.83 -34.38 15.17
CA ALA A 36 -9.19 -33.55 14.06
C ALA A 36 -8.21 -32.38 14.16
N SER A 37 -7.21 -32.36 13.27
CA SER A 37 -6.48 -31.14 12.96
C SER A 37 -7.57 -30.09 12.78
N ALA A 38 -7.62 -29.10 13.66
CA ALA A 38 -8.50 -27.96 13.48
C ALA A 38 -8.18 -27.42 12.09
N GLY A 39 -9.05 -27.74 11.12
CA GLY A 39 -8.89 -27.34 9.74
C GLY A 39 -9.09 -25.85 9.73
N VAL A 40 -7.98 -25.11 9.73
CA VAL A 40 -8.06 -23.69 9.43
C VAL A 40 -8.36 -23.60 7.94
N ASP A 41 -9.39 -22.84 7.59
CA ASP A 41 -9.77 -22.67 6.19
C ASP A 41 -8.59 -22.01 5.44
N PRO A 42 -8.16 -22.56 4.30
CA PRO A 42 -6.98 -22.05 3.59
C PRO A 42 -7.13 -20.59 3.14
N VAL A 43 -8.37 -20.10 3.01
CA VAL A 43 -8.70 -18.70 2.70
C VAL A 43 -8.47 -17.79 3.91
N THR A 44 -8.85 -18.22 5.12
CA THR A 44 -8.61 -17.44 6.35
C THR A 44 -7.12 -17.35 6.65
N ASP A 45 -6.36 -18.42 6.42
CA ASP A 45 -4.91 -18.44 6.59
C ASP A 45 -4.19 -17.45 5.66
N ALA A 46 -4.58 -17.41 4.37
CA ALA A 46 -3.97 -16.50 3.41
C ALA A 46 -4.28 -15.03 3.73
N SER A 47 -5.51 -14.75 4.18
CA SER A 47 -5.94 -13.40 4.57
C SER A 47 -5.20 -12.91 5.81
N ASP A 48 -5.11 -13.73 6.87
CA ASP A 48 -4.38 -13.38 8.08
C ASP A 48 -2.86 -13.24 7.83
N ALA A 49 -2.29 -14.08 6.96
CA ALA A 49 -0.88 -13.96 6.58
C ALA A 49 -0.59 -12.67 5.82
N LEU A 50 -1.45 -12.28 4.85
CA LEU A 50 -1.32 -11.00 4.15
C LEU A 50 -1.49 -9.81 5.12
N ALA A 51 -2.46 -9.87 6.03
CA ALA A 51 -2.68 -8.84 7.05
C ALA A 51 -1.43 -8.67 7.94
N GLY A 52 -0.79 -9.76 8.36
CA GLY A 52 0.46 -9.71 9.12
C GLY A 52 1.60 -9.04 8.36
N LEU A 53 1.78 -9.37 7.07
CA LEU A 53 2.78 -8.74 6.21
C LEU A 53 2.49 -7.25 5.96
N ALA A 54 1.22 -6.89 5.80
CA ALA A 54 0.80 -5.50 5.64
C ALA A 54 1.03 -4.67 6.92
N ALA A 55 0.81 -5.25 8.09
CA ALA A 55 1.14 -4.63 9.37
C ALA A 55 2.66 -4.37 9.50
N LEU A 56 3.50 -5.36 9.16
CA LEU A 56 4.96 -5.18 9.09
C LEU A 56 5.34 -4.09 8.09
N ALA A 57 4.70 -4.04 6.92
CA ALA A 57 4.92 -3.01 5.90
C ALA A 57 4.56 -1.60 6.39
N LEU A 58 3.50 -1.46 7.20
CA LEU A 58 3.09 -0.18 7.79
C LEU A 58 4.15 0.36 8.76
N ASP A 59 4.74 -0.51 9.57
CA ASP A 59 5.76 -0.16 10.56
C ASP A 59 7.15 0.01 9.95
N ARG A 60 7.39 -0.59 8.78
CA ARG A 60 8.69 -0.53 8.11
C ARG A 60 9.13 0.89 7.78
N ARG A 61 10.44 1.11 7.90
CA ARG A 61 11.18 2.32 7.49
C ARG A 61 12.25 1.93 6.50
N TYR A 62 12.28 2.57 5.33
CA TYR A 62 13.18 2.21 4.25
C TYR A 62 13.32 3.32 3.21
N ALA A 63 14.33 3.19 2.33
CA ALA A 63 14.34 3.85 1.02
C ALA A 63 14.68 2.80 -0.03
N ALA A 64 13.83 2.62 -1.03
CA ALA A 64 13.91 1.54 -2.00
C ALA A 64 13.67 2.00 -3.43
N LEU A 65 14.38 1.35 -4.34
CA LEU A 65 14.25 1.49 -5.79
C LEU A 65 13.44 0.31 -6.33
N TYR A 66 12.50 0.63 -7.20
CA TYR A 66 11.63 -0.30 -7.91
C TYR A 66 11.68 -0.05 -9.41
N THR A 67 11.54 -1.11 -10.19
CA THR A 67 11.21 -1.03 -11.61
C THR A 67 9.70 -1.11 -11.76
N TRP A 68 9.11 -0.22 -12.54
CA TRP A 68 7.68 -0.18 -12.86
C TRP A 68 7.49 -0.32 -14.36
N ASP A 69 6.82 -1.39 -14.77
CA ASP A 69 6.45 -1.67 -16.14
C ASP A 69 4.93 -1.49 -16.31
N VAL A 70 4.56 -0.54 -17.17
CA VAL A 70 3.16 -0.20 -17.50
C VAL A 70 2.68 -0.86 -18.79
N GLY A 71 3.50 -1.71 -19.41
CA GLY A 71 3.18 -2.37 -20.68
C GLY A 71 3.47 -1.55 -21.93
N ASP A 72 4.16 -0.40 -21.81
CA ASP A 72 4.55 0.47 -22.93
C ASP A 72 5.94 0.15 -23.50
N GLY A 73 6.57 -0.94 -23.04
CA GLY A 73 7.91 -1.36 -23.42
C GLY A 73 9.04 -0.50 -22.85
N ARG A 74 8.75 0.45 -21.94
CA ARG A 74 9.75 1.34 -21.34
C ARG A 74 9.61 1.36 -19.81
N PRO A 75 10.17 0.35 -19.11
CA PRO A 75 10.15 0.30 -17.65
C PRO A 75 10.81 1.53 -17.03
N ARG A 76 10.26 1.97 -15.90
CA ARG A 76 10.61 3.21 -15.22
C ARG A 76 11.08 2.92 -13.80
N ASN A 77 11.89 3.81 -13.24
CA ASN A 77 12.43 3.64 -11.89
C ASN A 77 11.60 4.42 -10.86
N VAL A 78 10.82 3.73 -10.05
CA VAL A 78 10.07 4.33 -8.93
C VAL A 78 10.92 4.29 -7.67
N ILE A 79 10.99 5.40 -6.94
CA ILE A 79 11.69 5.45 -5.65
C ILE A 79 10.65 5.65 -4.55
N ALA A 80 10.63 4.75 -3.56
CA ALA A 80 9.75 4.85 -2.41
C ALA A 80 10.56 4.97 -1.12
N MET A 81 10.24 5.94 -0.29
CA MET A 81 10.91 6.22 0.97
C MET A 81 9.89 6.35 2.09
N VAL A 82 10.16 5.72 3.23
CA VAL A 82 9.44 5.90 4.49
C VAL A 82 10.49 6.18 5.55
N ALA A 83 10.56 7.45 5.98
CA ALA A 83 11.53 7.94 6.94
C ALA A 83 11.17 7.56 8.39
N ASN A 84 12.17 7.58 9.27
CA ASN A 84 12.03 7.16 10.67
C ASN A 84 10.94 7.94 11.44
N ASP A 85 10.71 9.20 11.09
CA ASP A 85 9.65 10.05 11.66
C ASP A 85 8.23 9.79 11.09
N GLY A 86 8.09 8.85 10.15
CA GLY A 86 6.82 8.48 9.50
C GLY A 86 6.43 9.35 8.30
N THR A 87 7.25 10.33 7.93
CA THR A 87 7.14 11.01 6.63
C THR A 87 7.50 10.04 5.50
N TRP A 88 6.90 10.22 4.33
CA TRP A 88 7.19 9.35 3.19
C TRP A 88 7.13 10.11 1.88
N ARG A 89 7.78 9.55 0.88
CA ARG A 89 7.81 10.07 -0.49
C ARG A 89 7.85 8.94 -1.50
N VAL A 90 7.13 9.13 -2.59
CA VAL A 90 7.16 8.23 -3.75
C VAL A 90 7.38 9.07 -5.00
N ASP A 91 8.50 8.81 -5.68
CA ASP A 91 8.88 9.45 -6.93
C ASP A 91 8.44 8.56 -8.09
N VAL A 92 7.63 9.13 -8.98
CA VAL A 92 7.01 8.44 -10.10
C VAL A 92 7.43 9.15 -11.40
N PRO A 93 8.45 8.64 -12.10
CA PRO A 93 8.81 9.17 -13.40
C PRO A 93 7.67 9.04 -14.39
N ARG A 94 7.43 10.11 -15.15
CA ARG A 94 6.35 10.20 -16.13
C ARG A 94 5.00 9.83 -15.49
N GLY A 95 4.77 10.25 -14.26
CA GLY A 95 3.58 9.97 -13.47
C GLY A 95 2.47 11.02 -13.59
N ALA A 96 2.74 12.14 -14.24
CA ALA A 96 1.77 13.22 -14.44
C ALA A 96 1.73 13.71 -15.89
N GLN A 97 0.73 14.52 -16.22
CA GLN A 97 0.56 15.20 -17.51
C GLN A 97 0.58 14.24 -18.71
N GLY A 98 -0.18 13.13 -18.64
CA GLY A 98 -0.19 12.09 -19.68
C GLY A 98 1.15 11.36 -19.84
N GLY A 99 1.96 11.34 -18.80
CA GLY A 99 3.28 10.72 -18.80
C GLY A 99 4.38 11.56 -19.44
N THR A 100 4.23 12.89 -19.44
CA THR A 100 5.26 13.84 -19.89
C THR A 100 6.05 14.46 -18.74
N SER A 101 5.54 14.35 -17.50
CA SER A 101 6.15 14.97 -16.32
C SER A 101 6.43 13.96 -15.21
N ASP A 102 7.59 14.11 -14.57
CA ASP A 102 7.97 13.36 -13.37
C ASP A 102 7.36 14.04 -12.13
N VAL A 103 6.77 13.24 -11.24
CA VAL A 103 6.06 13.74 -10.07
C VAL A 103 6.48 12.97 -8.82
N ALA A 104 6.51 13.64 -7.68
CA ALA A 104 6.61 13.01 -6.38
C ALA A 104 5.36 13.29 -5.55
N ILE A 105 4.87 12.27 -4.85
CA ILE A 105 3.89 12.43 -3.77
C ILE A 105 4.63 12.36 -2.45
N VAL A 106 4.48 13.38 -1.62
CA VAL A 106 5.21 13.52 -0.36
C VAL A 106 4.24 13.79 0.78
N ARG A 107 4.29 12.98 1.83
CA ARG A 107 3.58 13.27 3.08
C ARG A 107 4.54 13.74 4.15
N THR A 108 4.32 14.96 4.63
CA THR A 108 5.03 15.55 5.75
C THR A 108 4.09 15.78 6.92
N ALA A 109 4.57 16.39 8.01
CA ALA A 109 3.72 16.85 9.09
C ALA A 109 2.73 17.96 8.65
N ALA A 110 3.07 18.73 7.61
CA ALA A 110 2.25 19.83 7.10
C ALA A 110 1.12 19.37 6.18
N GLY A 111 1.18 18.14 5.65
CA GLY A 111 0.15 17.58 4.79
C GLY A 111 0.72 16.78 3.63
N LEU A 112 -0.11 16.55 2.64
CA LEU A 112 0.21 15.82 1.43
C LEU A 112 0.55 16.80 0.31
N HIS A 113 1.71 16.62 -0.31
CA HIS A 113 2.22 17.49 -1.36
C HIS A 113 2.40 16.70 -2.65
N GLN A 114 2.08 17.35 -3.77
CA GLN A 114 2.49 16.91 -5.09
C GLN A 114 3.62 17.81 -5.55
N CYS A 115 4.73 17.23 -5.99
CA CYS A 115 5.90 17.97 -6.41
C CYS A 115 6.31 17.63 -7.84
N SER A 116 6.63 18.64 -8.64
CA SER A 116 7.36 18.45 -9.88
C SER A 116 8.79 18.04 -9.56
N LEU A 117 9.33 17.10 -10.34
CA LEU A 117 10.74 16.69 -10.25
C LEU A 117 11.55 17.30 -11.41
N GLY A 118 12.85 17.51 -11.18
CA GLY A 118 13.77 18.10 -12.16
C GLY A 118 14.54 19.30 -11.60
N ILE A 119 15.16 20.07 -12.48
CA ILE A 119 16.01 21.22 -12.11
C ILE A 119 15.19 22.33 -11.42
N ASN A 120 13.93 22.52 -11.85
CA ASN A 120 13.01 23.52 -11.31
C ASN A 120 11.91 22.84 -10.48
N ALA A 121 12.31 21.95 -9.56
CA ALA A 121 11.37 21.26 -8.69
C ALA A 121 10.58 22.26 -7.84
N SER A 122 9.28 22.02 -7.69
CA SER A 122 8.37 22.82 -6.89
C SER A 122 7.29 21.91 -6.30
N CYS A 123 6.70 22.29 -5.19
CA CYS A 123 5.70 21.50 -4.50
C CYS A 123 4.42 22.30 -4.28
N VAL A 124 3.28 21.61 -4.32
CA VAL A 124 1.97 22.17 -4.03
C VAL A 124 1.30 21.30 -2.98
N LEU A 125 0.68 21.91 -1.97
CA LEU A 125 -0.15 21.20 -0.99
C LEU A 125 -1.44 20.75 -1.68
N VAL A 126 -1.73 19.45 -1.66
CA VAL A 126 -2.90 18.86 -2.33
C VAL A 126 -3.94 18.28 -1.38
N ALA A 127 -3.56 17.97 -0.14
CA ALA A 127 -4.49 17.54 0.91
C ALA A 127 -3.88 17.70 2.30
N GLU A 128 -4.70 17.59 3.35
CA GLU A 128 -4.23 17.63 4.73
C GLU A 128 -3.50 16.33 5.11
N LYS A 129 -2.92 16.31 6.32
CA LYS A 129 -2.23 15.13 6.82
C LYS A 129 -3.25 14.05 7.17
N GLY A 130 -3.15 12.90 6.49
CA GLY A 130 -4.00 11.73 6.74
C GLY A 130 -5.01 11.49 5.62
N ASP A 131 -5.27 12.53 4.82
CA ASP A 131 -6.11 12.43 3.64
C ASP A 131 -5.47 11.57 2.54
N LYS A 132 -6.34 11.03 1.69
CA LYS A 132 -5.94 10.37 0.45
C LYS A 132 -5.47 11.40 -0.56
N VAL A 133 -4.67 10.95 -1.54
CA VAL A 133 -4.33 11.80 -2.69
C VAL A 133 -5.61 12.04 -3.48
N PRO A 134 -5.99 13.30 -3.79
CA PRO A 134 -7.15 13.56 -4.63
C PRO A 134 -7.01 12.88 -5.99
N ALA A 135 -8.09 12.25 -6.48
CA ALA A 135 -8.04 11.40 -7.68
C ALA A 135 -7.52 12.14 -8.93
N ALA A 136 -7.80 13.44 -9.06
CA ALA A 136 -7.32 14.28 -10.16
C ALA A 136 -5.77 14.41 -10.22
N TYR A 137 -5.08 14.10 -9.12
CA TYR A 137 -3.64 14.30 -8.94
C TYR A 137 -2.90 13.02 -8.55
N ASP A 138 -3.57 11.87 -8.67
CA ASP A 138 -3.13 10.59 -8.13
C ASP A 138 -2.38 9.74 -9.17
N PRO A 139 -1.03 9.57 -9.05
CA PRO A 139 -0.25 8.73 -9.96
C PRO A 139 -0.39 7.23 -9.68
N LYS A 140 -1.26 6.83 -8.75
CA LYS A 140 -1.66 5.48 -8.31
C LYS A 140 -0.58 4.68 -7.57
N VAL A 141 0.66 4.75 -8.02
CA VAL A 141 1.76 3.89 -7.52
C VAL A 141 2.02 4.06 -6.02
N GLN A 142 1.85 5.27 -5.47
CA GLN A 142 2.04 5.54 -4.05
C GLN A 142 1.07 4.76 -3.14
N ARG A 143 -0.07 4.32 -3.69
CA ARG A 143 -1.09 3.59 -2.93
C ARG A 143 -0.55 2.27 -2.38
N LEU A 144 0.27 1.57 -3.18
CA LEU A 144 0.91 0.30 -2.83
C LEU A 144 1.73 0.37 -1.54
N PHE A 145 2.43 1.48 -1.33
CA PHE A 145 3.39 1.57 -0.25
C PHE A 145 2.77 1.97 1.07
N ARG A 146 1.69 2.77 1.05
CA ARG A 146 1.15 3.37 2.28
C ARG A 146 -0.38 3.39 2.38
N GLN A 147 -1.11 3.54 1.28
CA GLN A 147 -2.55 3.82 1.34
C GLN A 147 -3.42 2.56 1.36
N TRP A 148 -2.97 1.49 0.71
CA TRP A 148 -3.71 0.22 0.67
C TRP A 148 -3.38 -0.74 1.81
N LEU A 149 -2.23 -0.56 2.47
CA LEU A 149 -1.84 -1.41 3.60
C LEU A 149 -2.89 -1.46 4.72
N PRO A 150 -3.54 -0.35 5.13
CA PRO A 150 -4.60 -0.42 6.13
C PRO A 150 -5.80 -1.29 5.72
N ALA A 151 -6.15 -1.31 4.43
CA ALA A 151 -7.25 -2.12 3.93
C ALA A 151 -6.93 -3.63 4.01
N PHE A 152 -5.66 -4.03 3.83
CA PHE A 152 -5.25 -5.42 4.04
C PHE A 152 -5.28 -5.84 5.52
N THR A 153 -5.24 -4.88 6.45
CA THR A 153 -5.30 -5.17 7.90
C THR A 153 -6.72 -5.09 8.47
N ASP A 154 -7.66 -4.54 7.71
CA ASP A 154 -9.04 -4.38 8.16
C ASP A 154 -9.87 -5.61 7.79
N ARG A 155 -10.35 -6.32 8.82
CA ARG A 155 -11.16 -7.54 8.68
C ARG A 155 -12.57 -7.27 8.16
N HIS A 156 -13.01 -6.01 8.15
CA HIS A 156 -14.30 -5.62 7.61
C HIS A 156 -14.24 -5.36 6.10
N GLU A 157 -13.05 -5.29 5.51
CA GLU A 157 -12.91 -5.12 4.07
C GLU A 157 -13.29 -6.40 3.33
N ALA A 158 -14.09 -6.24 2.29
CA ALA A 158 -14.63 -7.33 1.50
C ALA A 158 -13.59 -7.83 0.47
N LEU A 159 -12.50 -8.42 0.96
CA LEU A 159 -11.38 -8.95 0.18
C LEU A 159 -11.35 -10.47 0.20
N ALA A 160 -11.23 -11.10 -0.97
CA ALA A 160 -10.85 -12.50 -1.09
C ALA A 160 -9.33 -12.57 -1.32
N VAL A 161 -8.65 -13.34 -0.47
CA VAL A 161 -7.19 -13.49 -0.53
C VAL A 161 -6.83 -14.95 -0.69
N SER A 162 -5.92 -15.24 -1.62
CA SER A 162 -5.37 -16.58 -1.80
C SER A 162 -3.86 -16.53 -2.03
N ALA A 163 -3.14 -17.51 -1.48
CA ALA A 163 -1.71 -17.64 -1.74
C ALA A 163 -1.48 -18.09 -3.20
N VAL A 164 -0.50 -17.47 -3.86
CA VAL A 164 -0.14 -17.77 -5.25
C VAL A 164 1.36 -17.97 -5.41
N ARG A 165 1.74 -18.61 -6.52
CA ARG A 165 3.15 -18.71 -6.90
C ARG A 165 3.76 -17.31 -7.04
N PRO A 166 5.00 -17.09 -6.57
CA PRO A 166 5.62 -15.79 -6.69
C PRO A 166 5.71 -15.29 -8.13
N LEU A 167 5.54 -13.98 -8.29
CA LEU A 167 5.81 -13.32 -9.56
C LEU A 167 7.30 -13.51 -9.93
N GLU A 168 7.60 -13.57 -11.22
CA GLU A 168 8.97 -13.74 -11.68
C GLU A 168 9.89 -12.62 -11.17
N GLY A 169 10.96 -13.01 -10.49
CA GLY A 169 11.93 -12.09 -9.87
C GLY A 169 11.46 -11.48 -8.53
N ALA A 170 10.26 -11.82 -8.06
CA ALA A 170 9.81 -11.43 -6.72
C ALA A 170 10.43 -12.34 -5.66
N GLN A 171 10.69 -11.77 -4.48
CA GLN A 171 11.15 -12.50 -3.30
C GLN A 171 10.02 -12.59 -2.26
N GLY A 172 10.02 -13.62 -1.44
CA GLY A 172 9.01 -13.81 -0.39
C GLY A 172 7.72 -14.48 -0.88
N THR A 173 6.62 -14.16 -0.22
CA THR A 173 5.31 -14.79 -0.44
C THR A 173 4.38 -13.85 -1.19
N CYS A 174 3.59 -14.40 -2.11
CA CYS A 174 2.66 -13.62 -2.93
C CYS A 174 1.22 -14.07 -2.71
N TYR A 175 0.33 -13.09 -2.76
CA TYR A 175 -1.10 -13.28 -2.56
C TYR A 175 -1.86 -12.63 -3.71
N SER A 176 -2.84 -13.35 -4.27
CA SER A 176 -3.87 -12.78 -5.12
C SER A 176 -4.93 -12.16 -4.22
N VAL A 177 -5.30 -10.92 -4.50
CA VAL A 177 -6.37 -10.19 -3.83
C VAL A 177 -7.43 -9.85 -4.87
N ASP A 178 -8.64 -10.31 -4.61
CA ASP A 178 -9.83 -10.04 -5.39
C ASP A 178 -10.86 -9.28 -4.55
N SER A 179 -11.69 -8.44 -5.18
CA SER A 179 -12.85 -7.84 -4.51
C SER A 179 -14.01 -8.82 -4.55
N VAL A 180 -14.62 -9.12 -3.40
CA VAL A 180 -15.89 -9.86 -3.36
C VAL A 180 -17.10 -8.93 -3.38
N SER A 181 -16.88 -7.62 -3.44
CA SER A 181 -17.93 -6.62 -3.54
C SER A 181 -18.17 -6.18 -4.99
N ALA A 182 -19.45 -5.99 -5.35
CA ALA A 182 -19.85 -5.32 -6.59
C ALA A 182 -19.72 -3.78 -6.50
N SER A 183 -18.99 -3.26 -5.51
CA SER A 183 -18.81 -1.83 -5.29
C SER A 183 -17.90 -1.24 -6.36
N LEU A 184 -18.25 -0.04 -6.84
CA LEU A 184 -17.44 0.72 -7.78
C LEU A 184 -16.15 1.27 -7.13
N ASP A 185 -16.12 1.36 -5.79
CA ASP A 185 -15.00 1.86 -5.01
C ASP A 185 -14.37 0.73 -4.18
N ALA A 186 -13.63 -0.15 -4.86
CA ALA A 186 -12.83 -1.16 -4.17
C ALA A 186 -11.73 -0.49 -3.32
N PRO A 187 -11.48 -0.96 -2.08
CA PRO A 187 -10.51 -0.34 -1.17
C PRO A 187 -9.07 -0.45 -1.69
N VAL A 188 -8.80 -1.47 -2.50
CA VAL A 188 -7.51 -1.80 -3.13
C VAL A 188 -7.75 -2.28 -4.56
N ASP A 189 -6.75 -2.17 -5.44
CA ASP A 189 -6.86 -2.77 -6.76
C ASP A 189 -6.75 -4.30 -6.66
N VAL A 190 -7.54 -4.99 -7.48
CA VAL A 190 -7.40 -6.43 -7.70
C VAL A 190 -6.03 -6.72 -8.31
N GLY A 191 -5.35 -7.74 -7.82
CA GLY A 191 -4.01 -8.06 -8.30
C GLY A 191 -3.22 -9.02 -7.43
N ILE A 192 -1.93 -9.15 -7.74
CA ILE A 192 -0.98 -9.96 -6.96
C ILE A 192 -0.02 -9.04 -6.20
N TYR A 193 0.13 -9.29 -4.92
CA TYR A 193 1.01 -8.55 -4.01
C TYR A 193 2.01 -9.51 -3.39
N CYS A 194 3.29 -9.18 -3.51
CA CYS A 194 4.40 -9.98 -3.01
C CYS A 194 5.16 -9.22 -1.93
N TYR A 195 5.32 -9.84 -0.77
CA TYR A 195 6.05 -9.26 0.35
C TYR A 195 7.14 -10.21 0.83
N ALA A 196 8.29 -9.64 1.19
CA ALA A 196 9.28 -10.34 2.01
C ALA A 196 8.75 -10.53 3.44
N ALA A 197 9.37 -11.45 4.18
CA ALA A 197 8.95 -11.78 5.55
C ALA A 197 8.98 -10.59 6.53
N ASP A 198 9.69 -9.52 6.19
CA ASP A 198 9.81 -8.29 6.97
C ASP A 198 8.86 -7.16 6.51
N GLY A 199 7.87 -7.49 5.67
CA GLY A 199 6.87 -6.55 5.15
C GLY A 199 7.36 -5.66 4.00
N LEU A 200 8.57 -5.86 3.46
CA LEU A 200 8.99 -5.14 2.26
C LEU A 200 8.17 -5.60 1.05
N LEU A 201 7.49 -4.69 0.35
CA LEU A 201 6.89 -4.98 -0.94
C LEU A 201 8.00 -5.34 -1.93
N THR A 202 7.99 -6.56 -2.46
CA THR A 202 9.01 -7.06 -3.40
C THR A 202 8.50 -7.06 -4.83
N ALA A 203 7.20 -7.24 -5.03
CA ALA A 203 6.55 -7.04 -6.32
C ALA A 203 5.05 -6.79 -6.16
N ALA A 204 4.45 -6.13 -7.13
CA ALA A 204 3.00 -6.04 -7.27
C ALA A 204 2.63 -6.09 -8.75
N ARG A 205 1.57 -6.83 -9.10
CA ARG A 205 0.92 -6.77 -10.41
C ARG A 205 -0.52 -6.34 -10.20
N VAL A 206 -0.83 -5.12 -10.62
CA VAL A 206 -2.13 -4.45 -10.44
C VAL A 206 -2.54 -3.76 -11.75
N ASN A 207 -3.70 -3.12 -11.77
CA ASN A 207 -4.28 -2.55 -12.99
C ASN A 207 -3.41 -1.50 -13.69
N PHE A 208 -2.53 -0.81 -12.96
CA PHE A 208 -1.60 0.18 -13.51
C PHE A 208 -0.20 -0.37 -13.80
N GLY A 209 0.00 -1.69 -13.77
CA GLY A 209 1.23 -2.34 -14.23
C GLY A 209 1.89 -3.26 -13.19
N VAL A 210 3.15 -3.59 -13.46
CA VAL A 210 3.97 -4.48 -12.64
C VAL A 210 5.10 -3.69 -12.01
N LEU A 211 5.12 -3.65 -10.68
CA LEU A 211 6.20 -3.07 -9.88
C LEU A 211 7.09 -4.18 -9.32
N LYS A 212 8.42 -4.06 -9.42
CA LYS A 212 9.39 -5.03 -8.90
C LYS A 212 10.50 -4.34 -8.12
N PHE A 213 10.85 -4.90 -6.96
CA PHE A 213 11.94 -4.41 -6.12
C PHE A 213 13.29 -4.63 -6.78
N VAL A 214 14.18 -3.64 -6.66
CA VAL A 214 15.55 -3.69 -7.19
C VAL A 214 16.56 -3.70 -6.04
N LYS A 215 16.51 -2.67 -5.19
CA LYS A 215 17.43 -2.51 -4.05
C LYS A 215 16.86 -1.57 -3.00
N GLN A 216 17.37 -1.66 -1.77
CA GLN A 216 17.06 -0.74 -0.69
C GLN A 216 18.34 -0.20 -0.03
N VAL A 217 18.19 0.92 0.65
CA VAL A 217 19.15 1.52 1.57
C VAL A 217 18.45 1.88 2.88
N ALA A 218 19.24 2.31 3.87
CA ALA A 218 18.71 2.75 5.15
C ALA A 218 17.71 3.90 4.98
N ALA A 219 16.67 3.89 5.83
CA ALA A 219 15.69 4.95 5.87
C ALA A 219 16.33 6.29 6.26
N PRO A 220 15.97 7.41 5.60
CA PRO A 220 16.37 8.72 6.07
C PRO A 220 15.70 9.03 7.42
N ALA A 221 16.27 9.98 8.18
CA ALA A 221 15.65 10.44 9.41
C ALA A 221 14.29 11.11 9.15
N THR A 222 14.22 11.93 8.10
CA THR A 222 13.02 12.62 7.63
C THR A 222 13.06 12.75 6.10
N VAL A 223 11.90 12.75 5.45
CA VAL A 223 11.77 13.02 4.02
C VAL A 223 11.77 14.52 3.77
N GLN A 224 12.61 14.95 2.82
CA GLN A 224 12.63 16.33 2.34
C GLN A 224 11.76 16.50 1.08
N LEU A 225 11.08 17.64 1.01
CA LEU A 225 10.42 18.07 -0.22
C LEU A 225 11.48 18.34 -1.30
N PRO A 226 11.29 17.86 -2.55
CA PRO A 226 12.24 18.08 -3.64
C PRO A 226 12.42 19.55 -4.03
N GLY A 227 11.47 20.43 -3.69
CA GLY A 227 11.51 21.86 -3.98
C GLY A 227 10.64 22.67 -3.02
N PRO A 228 10.65 24.01 -3.14
CA PRO A 228 9.85 24.88 -2.29
C PRO A 228 8.34 24.67 -2.51
N VAL A 229 7.55 24.89 -1.46
CA VAL A 229 6.09 24.92 -1.57
C VAL A 229 5.66 26.25 -2.18
N VAL A 230 4.84 26.20 -3.22
CA VAL A 230 4.35 27.37 -3.97
C VAL A 230 2.83 27.35 -4.08
N SER A 231 2.22 28.53 -4.23
CA SER A 231 0.79 28.69 -4.49
C SER A 231 0.50 28.55 -5.99
N ALA A 232 0.70 27.35 -6.54
CA ALA A 232 0.43 27.03 -7.94
C ALA A 232 -0.63 25.92 -8.05
N ALA A 233 -1.16 25.69 -9.25
CA ALA A 233 -2.02 24.54 -9.50
C ALA A 233 -1.18 23.23 -9.49
N PRO A 234 -1.68 22.13 -8.90
CA PRO A 234 -1.04 20.83 -9.02
C PRO A 234 -1.02 20.33 -10.48
N LEU A 235 -0.09 19.45 -10.79
CA LEU A 235 -0.03 18.74 -12.06
C LEU A 235 -1.19 17.73 -12.14
N GLY A 236 -2.04 17.89 -13.15
CA GLY A 236 -3.06 16.91 -13.51
C GLY A 236 -2.47 15.62 -14.05
N MET A 237 -3.28 14.57 -14.08
CA MET A 237 -2.87 13.27 -14.64
C MET A 237 -3.05 13.19 -16.16
N ASP A 238 -3.98 13.96 -16.72
CA ASP A 238 -4.27 13.99 -18.17
C ASP A 238 -3.18 14.67 -18.98
N ALA A 239 -3.04 14.29 -20.25
CA ALA A 239 -2.14 14.99 -21.16
C ALA A 239 -2.60 16.45 -21.35
N PRO A 240 -1.67 17.43 -21.35
CA PRO A 240 -2.00 18.79 -21.73
C PRO A 240 -2.62 18.83 -23.13
N PRO A 241 -3.59 19.71 -23.39
CA PRO A 241 -4.12 19.89 -24.73
C PRO A 241 -3.00 20.29 -25.70
N PRO A 242 -3.04 19.84 -26.97
CA PRO A 242 -2.05 20.22 -27.97
C PRO A 242 -2.06 21.74 -28.16
N PRO A 243 -0.90 22.36 -28.44
CA PRO A 243 -0.85 23.79 -28.70
C PRO A 243 -1.71 24.12 -29.92
N VAL A 244 -2.60 25.11 -29.78
CA VAL A 244 -3.41 25.60 -30.88
C VAL A 244 -2.48 26.33 -31.86
N VAL A 245 -2.21 25.72 -33.00
CA VAL A 245 -1.48 26.38 -34.09
C VAL A 245 -2.43 27.40 -34.71
N GLN A 246 -2.23 28.69 -34.41
CA GLN A 246 -2.96 29.75 -35.11
C GLN A 246 -2.47 29.80 -36.58
N PRO A 247 -3.38 29.79 -37.57
CA PRO A 247 -2.97 29.98 -38.96
C PRO A 247 -2.33 31.35 -39.12
N SER A 248 -1.06 31.38 -39.54
CA SER A 248 -0.38 32.61 -39.91
C SER A 248 -1.11 33.25 -41.09
N VAL A 249 -1.82 34.35 -40.85
CA VAL A 249 -2.33 35.19 -41.95
C VAL A 249 -1.12 35.81 -42.62
N GLN A 250 -0.67 35.22 -43.73
CA GLN A 250 0.28 35.89 -44.61
C GLN A 250 -0.45 37.07 -45.26
N PRO A 251 0.02 38.32 -45.10
CA PRO A 251 -0.53 39.42 -45.86
C PRO A 251 -0.10 39.25 -47.32
N SER A 252 -1.06 38.91 -48.18
CA SER A 252 -0.89 39.00 -49.63
C SER A 252 -0.65 40.47 -49.98
N GLY A 253 0.61 40.82 -50.19
CA GLY A 253 1.00 42.11 -50.72
C GLY A 253 0.41 42.30 -52.11
N LEU A 254 -0.36 43.37 -52.28
CA LEU A 254 -0.69 43.96 -53.58
C LEU A 254 0.60 44.41 -54.27
N THR A 255 0.97 43.75 -55.36
CA THR A 255 1.82 44.37 -56.40
C THR A 255 0.89 44.93 -57.45
N GLY A 256 0.93 46.27 -57.61
CA GLY A 256 0.24 47.02 -58.66
C GLY A 256 1.00 47.07 -59.97
#